data_AF-A0A7S3KF84-F1
#
_entry.id   AF-A0A7S3KF84-F1
#
_cell.length_a   1.000
_cell.length_b   1.000
_cell.length_c   1.000
_cell.angle_alpha   90.00
_cell.angle_beta   90.00
_cell.angle_gamma   90.00
#
_symmetry.space_group_name_H-M   'P 1'
#
loop_
_entity.id
_entity.type
_entity.pdbx_description
1 polymer ?
#
loop_
_entity_poly.entity_id
_entity_poly.type
_entity_poly.pdbx_seq_one_letter_code
_entity_poly.pdbx_strand_id
1 'polypeptide(L)'
;YTNFEEGLKFLFEEFGIRPDAYWQLDPFGFSSISPEIYKSLGINKVIINRMSEAYKDVLRKNQDLDFIWQGDGEEEIWTHTLHGHYGMELDFYYDKRWYTDKKCPNPLDEPCVKKLVEECIHQGLKVHNRTGYVMQLLGNDFFFSDAYYSFDYIDGMKSSLEKYGSKYLSGKPVEFRYVTLSEYLRDMEKLKYEIGRYRGDFFVYSQYNPSDFYDQHWGGYFFSRPMFKWMVRDSLSSERLLHSMIATMNFVALTKETNLKNGELKNTFHTLMKAREYNPVMLHHDAITGTHGQAVNIDYKRILQNIHNNMDTATTKLLHNVQTLENLGKKQLEIVMYNPSFYTRNEIINITLPSEHWSFIEALHPDAEIMDSYKLNKEFFSQDK
;
A
#
# COMPACT_ATOMS: atom_id res chain seq x y z
N TYR A 1 1.87 -7.89 -0.16
CA TYR A 1 2.69 -8.53 0.88
C TYR A 1 4.02 -7.81 1.08
N THR A 2 4.96 -7.80 0.12
CA THR A 2 6.31 -7.19 0.29
C THR A 2 6.35 -5.85 1.04
N ASN A 3 5.54 -4.85 0.63
CA ASN A 3 5.47 -3.55 1.30
C ASN A 3 5.19 -3.67 2.82
N PHE A 4 4.19 -4.46 3.19
CA PHE A 4 3.84 -4.68 4.59
C PHE A 4 4.95 -5.43 5.32
N GLU A 5 5.51 -6.46 4.70
CA GLU A 5 6.56 -7.28 5.30
C GLU A 5 7.81 -6.47 5.60
N GLU A 6 8.26 -5.60 4.70
CA GLU A 6 9.41 -4.72 4.98
C GLU A 6 9.17 -3.81 6.17
N GLY A 7 8.01 -3.14 6.21
CA GLY A 7 7.67 -2.24 7.30
C GLY A 7 7.53 -2.97 8.64
N LEU A 8 6.81 -4.09 8.66
CA LEU A 8 6.61 -4.90 9.88
C LEU A 8 7.90 -5.54 10.36
N LYS A 9 8.75 -6.03 9.44
CA LYS A 9 10.06 -6.56 9.77
C LYS A 9 10.94 -5.49 10.40
N PHE A 10 11.04 -4.31 9.79
CA PHE A 10 11.79 -3.19 10.34
C PHE A 10 11.32 -2.82 11.75
N LEU A 11 10.00 -2.68 11.96
CA LEU A 11 9.45 -2.36 13.27
C LEU A 11 9.79 -3.42 14.33
N PHE A 12 9.80 -4.69 13.95
CA PHE A 12 10.14 -5.79 14.85
C PHE A 12 11.64 -5.85 15.16
N GLU A 13 12.50 -5.69 14.16
CA GLU A 13 13.96 -5.76 14.33
C GLU A 13 14.51 -4.57 15.13
N GLU A 14 14.01 -3.36 14.88
CA GLU A 14 14.50 -2.14 15.54
C GLU A 14 13.85 -1.89 16.90
N PHE A 15 12.55 -2.19 17.04
CA PHE A 15 11.78 -1.80 18.24
C PHE A 15 11.14 -2.99 18.98
N GLY A 16 11.18 -4.20 18.42
CA GLY A 16 10.50 -5.36 19.01
C GLY A 16 8.96 -5.27 18.94
N ILE A 17 8.41 -4.40 18.09
CA ILE A 17 6.98 -4.10 18.03
C ILE A 17 6.31 -4.86 16.88
N ARG A 18 5.10 -5.38 17.16
CA ARG A 18 4.18 -5.91 16.14
C ARG A 18 2.85 -5.17 16.25
N PRO A 19 2.54 -4.22 15.34
CA PRO A 19 1.28 -3.50 15.36
C PRO A 19 0.08 -4.45 15.22
N ASP A 20 -0.95 -4.26 16.04
CA ASP A 20 -2.21 -5.01 15.97
C ASP A 20 -3.31 -4.27 15.21
N ALA A 21 -3.08 -2.98 14.93
CA ALA A 21 -3.98 -2.08 14.23
C ALA A 21 -3.28 -1.43 13.02
N TYR A 22 -4.02 -1.28 11.92
CA TYR A 22 -3.50 -0.69 10.67
C TYR A 22 -4.21 0.61 10.30
N TRP A 23 -3.44 1.58 9.81
CA TRP A 23 -3.88 2.96 9.55
C TRP A 23 -3.92 3.26 8.05
N GLN A 24 -5.13 3.44 7.51
CA GLN A 24 -5.40 3.48 6.06
C GLN A 24 -6.37 4.61 5.72
N LEU A 25 -5.95 5.87 5.88
CA LEU A 25 -6.88 7.00 5.75
C LEU A 25 -6.95 7.63 4.36
N ASP A 26 -5.89 7.46 3.56
CA ASP A 26 -5.72 8.22 2.32
C ASP A 26 -5.81 7.43 1.00
N PRO A 27 -5.79 6.08 0.98
CA PRO A 27 -6.08 5.35 -0.25
C PRO A 27 -7.51 5.60 -0.76
N PHE A 28 -7.67 5.69 -2.07
CA PHE A 28 -8.91 6.13 -2.73
C PHE A 28 -9.91 4.97 -2.93
N GLY A 29 -10.40 4.44 -1.80
CA GLY A 29 -11.19 3.22 -1.72
C GLY A 29 -10.35 2.02 -1.29
N PHE A 30 -11.03 0.93 -0.91
CA PHE A 30 -10.38 -0.25 -0.32
C PHE A 30 -10.88 -1.54 -0.98
N SER A 31 -9.98 -2.46 -1.28
CA SER A 31 -10.31 -3.72 -1.97
C SER A 31 -10.92 -4.75 -1.02
N SER A 32 -11.84 -5.59 -1.52
CA SER A 32 -12.41 -6.73 -0.80
C SER A 32 -11.36 -7.75 -0.32
N ILE A 33 -10.14 -7.78 -0.87
CA ILE A 33 -9.09 -8.68 -0.39
C ILE A 33 -8.36 -8.15 0.85
N SER A 34 -8.58 -6.89 1.24
CA SER A 34 -7.78 -6.26 2.29
C SER A 34 -7.91 -6.93 3.66
N PRO A 35 -9.10 -7.38 4.13
CA PRO A 35 -9.23 -8.12 5.39
C PRO A 35 -8.33 -9.36 5.44
N GLU A 36 -8.32 -10.16 4.36
CA GLU A 36 -7.48 -11.35 4.23
C GLU A 36 -5.99 -11.02 4.37
N ILE A 37 -5.53 -9.99 3.65
CA ILE A 37 -4.13 -9.54 3.70
C ILE A 37 -3.76 -9.06 5.11
N TYR A 38 -4.61 -8.24 5.74
CA TYR A 38 -4.32 -7.70 7.07
C TYR A 38 -4.26 -8.81 8.11
N LYS A 39 -5.23 -9.73 8.09
CA LYS A 39 -5.31 -10.84 9.03
C LYS A 39 -4.14 -11.81 8.88
N SER A 40 -3.71 -12.11 7.65
CA SER A 40 -2.53 -12.95 7.43
C SER A 40 -1.23 -12.31 7.92
N LEU A 41 -1.20 -10.98 8.12
CA LEU A 41 -0.08 -10.23 8.67
C LEU A 41 -0.16 -10.06 10.21
N GLY A 42 -1.19 -10.63 10.86
CA GLY A 42 -1.42 -10.50 12.30
C GLY A 42 -2.09 -9.19 12.72
N ILE A 43 -2.57 -8.39 11.77
CA ILE A 43 -3.32 -7.16 12.02
C ILE A 43 -4.78 -7.55 12.26
N ASN A 44 -5.35 -7.17 13.40
CA ASN A 44 -6.71 -7.55 13.79
C ASN A 44 -7.69 -6.40 13.74
N LYS A 45 -7.20 -5.17 13.58
CA LYS A 45 -8.02 -3.97 13.52
C LYS A 45 -7.54 -3.05 12.41
N VAL A 46 -8.45 -2.35 11.77
CA VAL A 46 -8.09 -1.35 10.75
C VAL A 46 -8.93 -0.09 10.93
N ILE A 47 -8.31 1.04 10.62
CA ILE A 47 -9.00 2.30 10.45
C ILE A 47 -8.92 2.75 9.00
N ILE A 48 -10.08 3.06 8.44
CA ILE A 48 -10.25 3.49 7.06
C ILE A 48 -11.01 4.81 6.97
N ASN A 49 -11.04 5.43 5.80
CA ASN A 49 -11.71 6.72 5.66
C ASN A 49 -12.38 6.97 4.30
N ARG A 50 -11.63 6.91 3.20
CA ARG A 50 -12.13 7.29 1.87
C ARG A 50 -12.97 6.16 1.27
N MET A 51 -14.28 6.23 1.51
CA MET A 51 -15.33 5.41 0.90
C MET A 51 -16.39 6.32 0.28
N SER A 52 -17.34 5.76 -0.47
CA SER A 52 -18.44 6.56 -1.03
C SER A 52 -19.13 7.41 0.05
N GLU A 53 -19.22 8.72 -0.17
CA GLU A 53 -19.80 9.66 0.80
C GLU A 53 -21.27 9.33 1.10
N ALA A 54 -22.04 8.92 0.09
CA ALA A 54 -23.42 8.48 0.26
C ALA A 54 -23.54 7.26 1.20
N TYR A 55 -22.60 6.30 1.09
CA TYR A 55 -22.56 5.16 1.99
C TYR A 55 -22.14 5.58 3.41
N LYS A 56 -21.15 6.47 3.50
CA LYS A 56 -20.66 7.02 4.76
C LYS A 56 -21.72 7.83 5.51
N ASP A 57 -22.62 8.52 4.80
CA ASP A 57 -23.79 9.19 5.37
C ASP A 57 -24.76 8.19 6.03
N VAL A 58 -24.97 7.03 5.41
CA VAL A 58 -25.79 5.96 5.99
C VAL A 58 -25.15 5.44 7.27
N LEU A 59 -23.83 5.18 7.27
CA LEU A 59 -23.11 4.74 8.48
C LEU A 59 -23.18 5.78 9.60
N ARG A 60 -23.01 7.07 9.29
CA ARG A 60 -23.16 8.18 10.25
C ARG A 60 -24.56 8.26 10.82
N LYS A 61 -25.59 8.19 9.98
CA LYS A 61 -27.00 8.24 10.39
C LYS A 61 -27.37 7.07 11.31
N ASN A 62 -26.84 5.89 11.00
CA ASN A 62 -27.10 4.68 11.78
C ASN A 62 -26.17 4.53 12.99
N GLN A 63 -25.10 5.32 13.09
CA GLN A 63 -24.05 5.21 14.11
C GLN A 63 -23.28 3.87 14.03
N ASP A 64 -23.04 3.39 12.81
CA ASP A 64 -22.38 2.12 12.51
C ASP A 64 -20.99 2.35 11.88
N LEU A 65 -20.27 3.35 12.38
CA LEU A 65 -18.90 3.66 11.94
C LEU A 65 -17.88 2.60 12.39
N ASP A 66 -18.25 1.77 13.35
CA ASP A 66 -17.53 0.57 13.75
C ASP A 66 -18.29 -0.66 13.25
N PHE A 67 -17.61 -1.52 12.52
CA PHE A 67 -18.20 -2.72 11.92
C PHE A 67 -17.16 -3.82 11.72
N ILE A 68 -17.63 -5.05 11.62
CA ILE A 68 -16.82 -6.16 11.15
C ILE A 68 -16.84 -6.15 9.62
N TRP A 69 -15.67 -5.99 9.02
CA TRP A 69 -15.50 -6.05 7.57
C TRP A 69 -15.07 -7.45 7.15
N GLN A 70 -15.92 -8.09 6.37
CA GLN A 70 -15.61 -9.29 5.63
C GLN A 70 -15.39 -8.94 4.16
N GLY A 71 -14.30 -9.45 3.61
CA GLY A 71 -14.00 -9.31 2.19
C GLY A 71 -14.78 -10.27 1.30
N ASP A 72 -14.15 -10.60 0.16
CA ASP A 72 -14.54 -11.77 -0.63
C ASP A 72 -14.03 -13.09 -0.02
N GLY A 73 -13.02 -12.99 0.86
CA GLY A 73 -12.44 -14.10 1.60
C GLY A 73 -13.22 -14.51 2.86
N GLU A 74 -12.61 -15.39 3.65
CA GLU A 74 -13.21 -15.91 4.88
C GLU A 74 -12.87 -15.06 6.11
N GLU A 75 -11.75 -14.32 6.05
CA GLU A 75 -11.27 -13.50 7.15
C GLU A 75 -12.17 -12.27 7.40
N GLU A 76 -12.41 -12.02 8.69
CA GLU A 76 -13.14 -10.86 9.21
C GLU A 76 -12.17 -9.94 9.98
N ILE A 77 -12.29 -8.63 9.78
CA ILE A 77 -11.49 -7.64 10.51
C ILE A 77 -12.36 -6.55 11.14
N TRP A 78 -12.09 -6.23 12.40
CA TRP A 78 -12.76 -5.12 13.07
C TRP A 78 -12.29 -3.80 12.45
N THR A 79 -13.23 -2.99 11.99
CA THR A 79 -12.97 -1.79 11.20
C THR A 79 -13.65 -0.58 11.82
N HIS A 80 -12.88 0.49 11.97
CA HIS A 80 -13.41 1.83 12.22
C HIS A 80 -13.32 2.65 10.95
N THR A 81 -14.37 3.38 10.59
CA THR A 81 -14.26 4.46 9.61
C THR A 81 -14.43 5.82 10.27
N LEU A 82 -13.56 6.77 9.92
CA LEU A 82 -13.68 8.15 10.39
C LEU A 82 -15.05 8.72 10.03
N HIS A 83 -15.61 9.58 10.86
CA HIS A 83 -16.86 10.28 10.53
C HIS A 83 -16.67 11.41 9.52
N GLY A 84 -15.47 11.98 9.41
CA GLY A 84 -15.15 13.11 8.54
C GLY A 84 -13.83 12.91 7.80
N HIS A 85 -13.16 14.01 7.48
CA HIS A 85 -11.81 14.01 6.92
C HIS A 85 -10.77 13.62 7.99
N TYR A 86 -9.54 13.30 7.59
CA TYR A 86 -8.46 12.92 8.50
C TYR A 86 -7.66 14.12 9.06
N GLY A 87 -8.01 15.32 8.60
CA GLY A 87 -7.47 16.58 9.10
C GLY A 87 -8.33 17.17 10.21
N MET A 88 -7.72 18.00 11.05
CA MET A 88 -8.47 18.90 11.93
C MET A 88 -9.17 20.00 11.11
N GLU A 89 -10.16 20.69 11.68
CA GLU A 89 -10.76 21.88 11.06
C GLU A 89 -9.75 23.04 10.94
N LEU A 90 -9.83 23.81 9.85
CA LEU A 90 -8.85 24.87 9.49
C LEU A 90 -8.63 25.90 10.61
N ASP A 91 -9.67 26.18 11.39
CA ASP A 91 -9.63 27.19 12.44
C ASP A 91 -8.84 26.76 13.69
N PHE A 92 -8.46 25.48 13.76
CA PHE A 92 -7.64 24.91 14.83
C PHE A 92 -6.30 24.38 14.31
N TYR A 93 -5.83 24.81 13.13
CA TYR A 93 -4.50 24.47 12.64
C TYR A 93 -3.42 25.10 13.54
N TYR A 94 -2.45 24.27 13.93
CA TYR A 94 -1.42 24.67 14.90
C TYR A 94 0.00 24.32 14.47
N ASP A 95 0.21 23.91 13.23
CA ASP A 95 1.55 23.59 12.74
C ASP A 95 2.23 24.83 12.12
N LYS A 96 3.52 25.05 12.40
CA LYS A 96 4.27 26.20 11.87
C LYS A 96 4.42 26.19 10.35
N ARG A 97 4.46 25.02 9.72
CA ARG A 97 4.54 24.91 8.25
C ARG A 97 3.28 25.45 7.59
N TRP A 98 2.15 25.29 8.26
CA TRP A 98 0.83 25.71 7.81
C TRP A 98 0.39 26.98 8.54
N TYR A 99 1.31 27.93 8.78
CA TYR A 99 1.05 29.20 9.47
C TYR A 99 -0.13 29.93 8.80
N THR A 100 -1.34 29.60 9.23
CA THR A 100 -2.54 30.37 8.99
C THR A 100 -2.51 31.53 9.98
N ASP A 101 -3.15 32.64 9.64
CA ASP A 101 -3.48 33.66 10.65
C ASP A 101 -4.32 32.97 11.72
N LYS A 102 -3.66 32.56 12.83
CA LYS A 102 -4.29 31.78 13.90
C LYS A 102 -5.52 32.54 14.37
N LYS A 103 -6.70 32.01 14.04
CA LYS A 103 -7.96 32.62 14.48
C LYS A 103 -8.20 32.45 15.98
N CYS A 104 -7.59 31.43 16.58
CA CYS A 104 -7.72 31.11 17.99
C CYS A 104 -6.38 31.21 18.75
N PRO A 105 -6.36 31.85 19.94
CA PRO A 105 -5.16 31.96 20.76
C PRO A 105 -4.74 30.61 21.36
N ASN A 106 -3.54 30.56 21.96
CA ASN A 106 -3.11 29.46 22.81
C ASN A 106 -2.77 29.97 24.22
N PRO A 107 -3.45 29.52 25.30
CA PRO A 107 -4.62 28.64 25.31
C PRO A 107 -5.84 29.24 24.61
N LEU A 108 -6.80 28.39 24.22
CA LEU A 108 -8.03 28.81 23.56
C LEU A 108 -8.89 29.65 24.53
N ASP A 109 -9.44 30.75 24.01
CA ASP A 109 -10.47 31.51 24.73
C ASP A 109 -11.85 30.82 24.64
N GLU A 110 -12.80 31.28 25.44
CA GLU A 110 -14.13 30.68 25.51
C GLU A 110 -14.86 30.65 24.14
N PRO A 111 -14.84 31.71 23.30
CA PRO A 111 -15.38 31.66 21.94
C PRO A 111 -14.76 30.56 21.06
N CYS A 112 -13.44 30.40 21.11
CA CYS A 112 -12.76 29.33 20.39
C CYS A 112 -13.10 27.94 20.91
N VAL A 113 -13.26 27.79 22.23
CA VAL A 113 -13.74 26.51 22.81
C VAL A 113 -15.17 26.22 22.37
N LYS A 114 -16.07 27.21 22.39
CA LYS A 114 -17.44 27.04 21.89
C LYS A 114 -17.43 26.50 20.46
N LYS A 115 -16.64 27.14 19.60
CA LYS A 115 -16.50 26.75 18.19
C LYS A 115 -15.98 25.33 18.03
N LEU A 116 -14.91 24.97 18.77
CA LEU A 116 -14.34 23.62 18.75
C LEU A 116 -15.36 22.56 19.15
N VAL A 117 -16.16 22.87 20.18
CA VAL A 117 -17.22 21.97 20.63
C VAL A 117 -18.32 21.82 19.59
N GLU A 118 -18.81 22.92 19.02
CA GLU A 118 -19.94 22.92 18.07
C GLU A 118 -19.57 22.32 16.70
N GLU A 119 -18.36 22.61 16.21
CA GLU A 119 -17.92 22.21 14.86
C GLU A 119 -17.26 20.83 14.84
N CYS A 120 -16.49 20.45 15.86
CA CYS A 120 -15.79 19.17 15.89
C CYS A 120 -16.47 18.16 16.83
N ILE A 121 -16.56 18.48 18.12
CA ILE A 121 -16.95 17.48 19.14
C ILE A 121 -18.42 17.08 18.99
N HIS A 122 -19.32 18.02 18.73
CA HIS A 122 -20.74 17.74 18.52
C HIS A 122 -20.97 16.87 17.28
N GLN A 123 -20.20 17.05 16.21
CA GLN A 123 -20.31 16.21 15.03
C GLN A 123 -19.91 14.77 15.35
N GLY A 124 -18.81 14.58 16.05
CA GLY A 124 -18.40 13.27 16.55
C GLY A 124 -19.42 12.64 17.51
N LEU A 125 -19.99 13.41 18.44
CA LEU A 125 -20.99 12.90 19.38
C LEU A 125 -22.30 12.48 18.70
N LYS A 126 -22.71 13.15 17.62
CA LYS A 126 -23.92 12.75 16.85
C LYS A 126 -23.78 11.34 16.27
N VAL A 127 -22.57 10.95 15.89
CA VAL A 127 -22.29 9.70 15.16
C VAL A 127 -21.66 8.62 16.03
N HIS A 128 -21.13 8.97 17.22
CA HIS A 128 -20.55 8.04 18.21
C HIS A 128 -21.29 8.07 19.57
N ASN A 129 -22.58 8.44 19.60
CA ASN A 129 -23.32 8.59 20.87
C ASN A 129 -23.42 7.27 21.69
N ARG A 130 -23.26 6.11 21.04
CA ARG A 130 -23.36 4.79 21.70
C ARG A 130 -22.26 4.55 22.73
N THR A 131 -21.07 5.12 22.53
CA THR A 131 -19.89 4.83 23.37
C THR A 131 -19.52 6.00 24.28
N GLY A 132 -19.89 7.23 23.91
CA GLY A 132 -19.47 8.44 24.62
C GLY A 132 -18.01 8.84 24.37
N TYR A 133 -17.29 8.10 23.51
CA TYR A 133 -15.94 8.43 23.06
C TYR A 133 -16.01 9.08 21.69
N VAL A 134 -15.31 10.21 21.52
CA VAL A 134 -15.12 10.86 20.24
C VAL A 134 -13.64 10.91 19.94
N MET A 135 -13.22 10.15 18.93
CA MET A 135 -11.87 10.27 18.41
C MET A 135 -11.77 11.53 17.55
N GLN A 136 -10.85 12.42 17.93
CA GLN A 136 -10.48 13.59 17.13
C GLN A 136 -9.07 13.35 16.59
N LEU A 137 -8.91 13.44 15.28
CA LEU A 137 -7.59 13.43 14.68
C LEU A 137 -6.98 14.83 14.77
N LEU A 138 -5.80 14.88 15.36
CA LEU A 138 -5.01 16.09 15.58
C LEU A 138 -3.80 15.99 14.64
N GLY A 139 -3.97 16.49 13.42
CA GLY A 139 -2.97 16.37 12.38
C GLY A 139 -3.55 16.68 11.00
N ASN A 140 -2.70 16.61 9.99
CA ASN A 140 -3.04 16.58 8.57
C ASN A 140 -1.73 16.25 7.79
N ASP A 141 -1.76 16.37 6.46
CA ASP A 141 -0.60 16.24 5.58
C ASP A 141 0.59 17.07 6.08
N PHE A 142 1.69 16.38 6.39
CA PHE A 142 2.96 16.97 6.84
C PHE A 142 2.85 17.87 8.10
N PHE A 143 1.90 17.60 8.98
CA PHE A 143 1.84 18.20 10.32
C PHE A 143 2.94 17.69 11.25
N PHE A 144 3.07 18.36 12.41
CA PHE A 144 4.11 18.17 13.42
C PHE A 144 5.53 18.48 12.93
N SER A 145 5.65 19.44 11.99
CA SER A 145 6.94 19.95 11.51
C SER A 145 7.72 20.65 12.62
N ASP A 146 7.02 21.30 13.54
CA ASP A 146 7.50 21.71 14.85
C ASP A 146 6.61 21.04 15.91
N ALA A 147 7.04 19.87 16.36
CA ALA A 147 6.30 19.07 17.33
C ALA A 147 6.13 19.81 18.67
N TYR A 148 7.14 20.55 19.14
CA TYR A 148 7.05 21.29 20.40
C TYR A 148 5.92 22.33 20.35
N TYR A 149 5.89 23.12 19.28
CA TYR A 149 4.82 24.10 19.08
C TYR A 149 3.45 23.46 18.93
N SER A 150 3.40 22.31 18.25
CA SER A 150 2.17 21.56 18.05
C SER A 150 1.60 21.01 19.37
N PHE A 151 2.44 20.37 20.19
CA PHE A 151 2.03 19.84 21.49
C PHE A 151 1.69 20.95 22.50
N ASP A 152 2.42 22.07 22.51
CA ASP A 152 2.07 23.25 23.34
C ASP A 152 0.66 23.77 23.01
N TYR A 153 0.28 23.76 21.73
CA TYR A 153 -1.07 24.13 21.31
C TYR A 153 -2.13 23.12 21.74
N ILE A 154 -1.86 21.82 21.58
CA ILE A 154 -2.80 20.77 21.98
C ILE A 154 -2.99 20.76 23.51
N ASP A 155 -1.93 21.02 24.29
CA ASP A 155 -2.03 21.11 25.76
C ASP A 155 -2.84 22.33 26.22
N GLY A 156 -2.68 23.47 25.53
CA GLY A 156 -3.52 24.64 25.76
C GLY A 156 -4.98 24.40 25.34
N MET A 157 -5.22 23.68 24.24
CA MET A 157 -6.55 23.23 23.81
C MET A 157 -7.20 22.33 24.84
N LYS A 158 -6.47 21.31 25.33
CA LYS A 158 -6.91 20.43 26.42
C LYS A 158 -7.32 21.23 27.64
N SER A 159 -6.44 22.10 28.14
CA SER A 159 -6.69 22.91 29.33
C SER A 159 -7.92 23.80 29.19
N SER A 160 -8.15 24.34 27.98
CA SER A 160 -9.28 25.21 27.68
C SER A 160 -10.59 24.43 27.54
N LEU A 161 -10.55 23.24 26.93
CA LEU A 161 -11.68 22.32 26.84
C LEU A 161 -12.14 21.82 28.22
N GLU A 162 -11.21 21.46 29.10
CA GLU A 162 -11.52 21.04 30.46
C GLU A 162 -12.13 22.18 31.29
N LYS A 163 -11.70 23.42 31.03
CA LYS A 163 -12.21 24.62 31.71
C LYS A 163 -13.58 25.08 31.22
N TYR A 164 -13.79 25.17 29.91
CA TYR A 164 -14.98 25.80 29.32
C TYR A 164 -15.92 24.80 28.61
N GLY A 165 -15.45 23.61 28.24
CA GLY A 165 -16.17 22.68 27.36
C GLY A 165 -17.49 22.17 27.94
N SER A 166 -17.56 21.95 29.26
CA SER A 166 -18.78 21.47 29.93
C SER A 166 -19.97 22.43 29.74
N LYS A 167 -19.73 23.74 29.62
CA LYS A 167 -20.74 24.76 29.32
C LYS A 167 -21.47 24.49 28.00
N TYR A 168 -20.77 23.91 27.03
CA TYR A 168 -21.28 23.65 25.68
C TYR A 168 -21.67 22.18 25.44
N LEU A 169 -21.54 21.34 26.47
CA LEU A 169 -21.87 19.91 26.43
C LEU A 169 -22.92 19.54 27.48
N SER A 170 -23.91 20.42 27.64
CA SER A 170 -25.04 20.24 28.58
C SER A 170 -24.59 19.98 30.03
N GLY A 171 -23.50 20.60 30.45
CA GLY A 171 -22.92 20.42 31.79
C GLY A 171 -22.16 19.11 32.00
N LYS A 172 -22.06 18.24 30.97
CA LYS A 172 -21.26 17.02 31.08
C LYS A 172 -19.77 17.38 31.15
N PRO A 173 -19.00 16.75 32.06
CA PRO A 173 -17.55 16.94 32.09
C PRO A 173 -16.95 16.40 30.79
N VAL A 174 -15.91 17.08 30.32
CA VAL A 174 -15.13 16.68 29.14
C VAL A 174 -13.74 16.32 29.62
N GLU A 175 -13.28 15.16 29.21
CA GLU A 175 -11.90 14.75 29.42
C GLU A 175 -11.22 14.58 28.08
N PHE A 176 -10.08 15.22 27.92
CA PHE A 176 -9.27 15.11 26.72
C PHE A 176 -8.01 14.30 27.03
N ARG A 177 -7.78 13.22 26.28
CA ARG A 177 -6.63 12.33 26.43
C ARG A 177 -5.87 12.21 25.12
N TYR A 178 -4.54 12.25 25.20
CA TYR A 178 -3.72 11.70 24.13
C TYR A 178 -3.86 10.19 24.16
N VAL A 179 -4.20 9.63 23.00
CA VAL A 179 -4.49 8.21 22.86
C VAL A 179 -3.88 7.75 21.54
N THR A 180 -3.17 6.62 21.56
CA THR A 180 -2.73 5.94 20.34
C THR A 180 -3.91 5.20 19.70
N LEU A 181 -3.84 4.93 18.39
CA LEU A 181 -4.89 4.17 17.70
C LEU A 181 -5.19 2.84 18.40
N SER A 182 -4.16 2.04 18.72
CA SER A 182 -4.35 0.74 19.36
C SER A 182 -5.03 0.86 20.73
N GLU A 183 -4.75 1.91 21.51
CA GLU A 183 -5.45 2.15 22.78
C GLU A 183 -6.92 2.49 22.55
N TYR A 184 -7.22 3.42 21.64
CA TYR A 184 -8.61 3.78 21.31
C TYR A 184 -9.40 2.57 20.85
N LEU A 185 -8.87 1.78 19.91
CA LEU A 185 -9.57 0.62 19.37
C LEU A 185 -9.75 -0.50 20.41
N ARG A 186 -8.78 -0.69 21.31
CA ARG A 186 -8.92 -1.63 22.43
C ARG A 186 -9.98 -1.18 23.44
N ASP A 187 -10.09 0.12 23.70
CA ASP A 187 -11.10 0.64 24.62
C ASP A 187 -12.51 0.54 24.02
N MET A 188 -12.65 0.83 22.73
CA MET A 188 -13.91 0.62 22.00
C MET A 188 -14.34 -0.85 22.02
N GLU A 189 -13.42 -1.79 21.79
CA GLU A 189 -13.69 -3.23 21.84
C GLU A 189 -14.21 -3.70 23.21
N LYS A 190 -13.71 -3.13 24.32
CA LYS A 190 -14.15 -3.48 25.69
C LYS A 190 -15.59 -3.07 25.98
N LEU A 191 -16.13 -2.09 25.26
CA LEU A 191 -17.50 -1.61 25.46
C LEU A 191 -18.56 -2.63 25.03
N LYS A 192 -18.18 -3.64 24.22
CA LYS A 192 -19.05 -4.76 23.80
C LYS A 192 -20.44 -4.32 23.29
N TYR A 193 -20.51 -3.18 22.62
CA TYR A 193 -21.73 -2.75 21.95
C TYR A 193 -21.94 -3.54 20.67
N GLU A 194 -23.19 -3.55 20.20
CA GLU A 194 -23.53 -4.22 18.94
C GLU A 194 -22.88 -3.47 17.77
N ILE A 195 -22.10 -4.21 16.97
CA ILE A 195 -21.45 -3.73 15.75
C ILE A 195 -22.01 -4.47 14.55
N GLY A 196 -22.21 -3.72 13.45
CA GLY A 196 -22.70 -4.28 12.20
C GLY A 196 -21.65 -5.16 11.50
N ARG A 197 -22.10 -5.88 10.48
CA ARG A 197 -21.23 -6.59 9.54
C ARG A 197 -21.36 -5.97 8.16
N TYR A 198 -20.24 -5.85 7.46
CA TYR A 198 -20.18 -5.42 6.07
C TYR A 198 -19.43 -6.46 5.24
N ARG A 199 -19.98 -6.80 4.06
CA ARG A 199 -19.33 -7.69 3.10
C ARG A 199 -19.15 -7.01 1.75
N GLY A 200 -17.92 -7.00 1.24
CA GLY A 200 -17.59 -6.42 -0.06
C GLY A 200 -16.36 -5.52 -0.05
N ASP A 201 -16.26 -4.64 -1.05
CA ASP A 201 -15.21 -3.64 -1.17
C ASP A 201 -15.74 -2.21 -0.97
N PHE A 202 -14.83 -1.24 -0.91
CA PHE A 202 -15.17 0.17 -0.82
C PHE A 202 -14.79 0.91 -2.11
N PHE A 203 -14.91 0.23 -3.26
CA PHE A 203 -14.73 0.84 -4.58
C PHE A 203 -16.08 1.01 -5.29
N VAL A 204 -16.25 2.03 -6.13
CA VAL A 204 -15.33 3.15 -6.41
C VAL A 204 -15.54 4.24 -5.35
N TYR A 205 -14.46 4.79 -4.79
CA TYR A 205 -14.54 5.95 -3.90
C TYR A 205 -15.24 7.12 -4.61
N SER A 206 -16.24 7.69 -3.95
CA SER A 206 -16.92 8.89 -4.42
C SER A 206 -16.98 9.95 -3.33
N GLN A 207 -16.70 11.19 -3.72
CA GLN A 207 -16.81 12.36 -2.85
C GLN A 207 -18.02 13.17 -3.28
N TYR A 208 -18.84 13.58 -2.31
CA TYR A 208 -19.85 14.61 -2.52
C TYR A 208 -19.22 15.98 -2.32
N ASN A 209 -19.42 16.87 -3.29
CA ASN A 209 -19.11 18.28 -3.15
C ASN A 209 -20.40 19.06 -3.45
N PRO A 210 -20.93 19.85 -2.49
CA PRO A 210 -22.16 20.62 -2.69
C PRO A 210 -22.10 21.59 -3.86
N SER A 211 -20.90 21.95 -4.30
CA SER A 211 -20.68 22.84 -5.45
C SER A 211 -20.79 22.13 -6.79
N ASP A 212 -20.78 20.79 -6.79
CA ASP A 212 -20.87 19.97 -7.99
C ASP A 212 -22.29 19.42 -8.17
N PHE A 213 -22.73 19.34 -9.42
CA PHE A 213 -24.07 18.82 -9.77
C PHE A 213 -24.18 17.28 -9.64
N TYR A 214 -23.09 16.58 -9.33
CA TYR A 214 -23.00 15.12 -9.29
C TYR A 214 -21.85 14.65 -8.38
N ASP A 215 -21.93 13.41 -7.92
CA ASP A 215 -20.88 12.76 -7.12
C ASP A 215 -19.59 12.58 -7.93
N GLN A 216 -18.47 13.03 -7.38
CA GLN A 216 -17.16 12.87 -8.01
C GLN A 216 -16.61 11.48 -7.72
N HIS A 217 -16.65 10.59 -8.72
CA HIS A 217 -16.11 9.24 -8.61
C HIS A 217 -14.64 9.20 -9.01
N TRP A 218 -13.80 8.65 -8.14
CA TRP A 218 -12.35 8.62 -8.35
C TRP A 218 -11.93 7.34 -9.09
N GLY A 219 -12.58 7.02 -10.20
CA GLY A 219 -12.22 5.86 -11.04
C GLY A 219 -11.06 6.13 -12.02
N GLY A 220 -10.71 7.39 -12.25
CA GLY A 220 -9.70 7.76 -13.27
C GLY A 220 -8.30 7.23 -12.97
N TYR A 221 -7.91 7.16 -11.69
CA TYR A 221 -6.57 6.71 -11.30
C TYR A 221 -6.30 5.23 -11.60
N PHE A 222 -7.35 4.44 -11.87
CA PHE A 222 -7.20 3.06 -12.36
C PHE A 222 -6.42 3.01 -13.68
N PHE A 223 -6.49 4.07 -14.51
CA PHE A 223 -5.83 4.14 -15.81
C PHE A 223 -4.73 5.19 -15.90
N SER A 224 -4.68 6.17 -14.98
CA SER A 224 -3.65 7.23 -15.01
C SER A 224 -2.24 6.66 -15.03
N ARG A 225 -1.38 7.20 -15.92
CA ARG A 225 0.02 6.79 -16.12
C ARG A 225 0.19 5.26 -16.34
N PRO A 226 -0.43 4.67 -17.38
CA PRO A 226 -0.46 3.23 -17.57
C PRO A 226 0.94 2.62 -17.78
N MET A 227 1.83 3.33 -18.50
CA MET A 227 3.23 2.91 -18.65
C MET A 227 3.96 2.81 -17.31
N PHE A 228 3.67 3.71 -16.36
CA PHE A 228 4.28 3.65 -15.03
C PHE A 228 3.75 2.44 -14.24
N LYS A 229 2.43 2.18 -14.27
CA LYS A 229 1.83 0.98 -13.68
C LYS A 229 2.45 -0.30 -14.24
N TRP A 230 2.70 -0.36 -15.54
CA TRP A 230 3.41 -1.47 -16.18
C TRP A 230 4.84 -1.61 -15.64
N MET A 231 5.62 -0.53 -15.57
CA MET A 231 6.99 -0.57 -15.01
C MET A 231 7.02 -1.07 -13.56
N VAL A 232 6.06 -0.67 -12.73
CA VAL A 232 5.94 -1.16 -11.34
C VAL A 232 5.67 -2.67 -11.34
N ARG A 233 4.71 -3.13 -12.16
CA ARG A 233 4.40 -4.56 -12.27
C ARG A 233 5.58 -5.39 -12.76
N ASP A 234 6.32 -4.87 -13.72
CA ASP A 234 7.51 -5.50 -14.28
C ASP A 234 8.63 -5.60 -13.23
N SER A 235 8.93 -4.51 -12.51
CA SER A 235 9.89 -4.52 -11.39
C SER A 235 9.53 -5.54 -10.31
N LEU A 236 8.26 -5.59 -9.89
CA LEU A 236 7.78 -6.58 -8.90
C LEU A 236 7.88 -8.02 -9.41
N SER A 237 7.72 -8.22 -10.73
CA SER A 237 7.87 -9.54 -11.35
C SER A 237 9.33 -10.00 -11.34
N SER A 238 10.27 -9.09 -11.64
CA SER A 238 11.71 -9.33 -11.54
C SER A 238 12.16 -9.58 -10.10
N GLU A 239 11.59 -8.86 -9.12
CA GLU A 239 11.83 -9.13 -7.70
C GLU A 239 11.43 -10.56 -7.33
N ARG A 240 10.21 -10.99 -7.72
CA ARG A 240 9.71 -12.35 -7.48
C ARG A 240 10.58 -13.41 -8.17
N LEU A 241 11.06 -13.13 -9.38
CA LEU A 241 11.96 -14.00 -10.11
C LEU A 241 13.25 -14.23 -9.33
N LEU A 242 13.90 -13.16 -8.85
CA LEU A 242 15.10 -13.25 -8.04
C LEU A 242 14.88 -14.00 -6.74
N HIS A 243 13.76 -13.77 -6.04
CA HIS A 243 13.37 -14.57 -4.88
C HIS A 243 13.36 -16.07 -5.18
N SER A 244 12.67 -16.46 -6.26
CA SER A 244 12.57 -17.86 -6.69
C SER A 244 13.95 -18.43 -7.01
N MET A 245 14.76 -17.72 -7.77
CA MET A 245 16.10 -18.18 -8.17
C MET A 245 17.04 -18.36 -6.97
N ILE A 246 17.08 -17.39 -6.04
CA ILE A 246 17.90 -17.48 -4.83
C ILE A 246 17.46 -18.67 -3.98
N ALA A 247 16.16 -18.89 -3.82
CA ALA A 247 15.64 -20.04 -3.07
C ALA A 247 16.05 -21.37 -3.71
N THR A 248 15.86 -21.50 -5.03
CA THR A 248 16.28 -22.69 -5.80
C THR A 248 17.78 -22.95 -5.67
N MET A 249 18.61 -21.91 -5.75
CA MET A 249 20.06 -22.09 -5.68
C MET A 249 20.56 -22.43 -4.28
N ASN A 250 19.96 -21.86 -3.24
CA ASN A 250 20.24 -22.30 -1.87
C ASN A 250 19.88 -23.77 -1.68
N PHE A 251 18.72 -24.20 -2.20
CA PHE A 251 18.33 -25.62 -2.14
C PHE A 251 19.32 -26.53 -2.88
N VAL A 252 19.76 -26.14 -4.07
CA VAL A 252 20.78 -26.90 -4.83
C VAL A 252 22.12 -26.94 -4.09
N ALA A 253 22.57 -25.81 -3.52
CA ALA A 253 23.81 -25.75 -2.75
C ALA A 253 23.78 -26.71 -1.54
N LEU A 254 22.64 -26.79 -0.85
CA LEU A 254 22.45 -27.67 0.30
C LEU A 254 22.39 -29.16 -0.07
N THR A 255 21.92 -29.49 -1.28
CA THR A 255 21.63 -30.87 -1.68
C THR A 255 22.72 -31.54 -2.52
N LYS A 256 23.51 -30.76 -3.28
CA LYS A 256 24.47 -31.31 -4.25
C LYS A 256 25.95 -31.08 -3.93
N GLU A 257 26.29 -30.58 -2.73
CA GLU A 257 27.68 -30.20 -2.38
C GLU A 257 28.38 -29.37 -3.49
N THR A 258 27.62 -28.51 -4.18
CA THR A 258 28.17 -27.72 -5.28
C THR A 258 28.88 -26.48 -4.74
N ASN A 259 30.07 -26.19 -5.27
CA ASN A 259 30.79 -24.94 -5.05
C ASN A 259 30.12 -23.78 -5.82
N LEU A 260 28.84 -23.51 -5.54
CA LEU A 260 28.23 -22.24 -5.95
C LEU A 260 29.10 -21.11 -5.38
N LYS A 261 29.57 -20.20 -6.22
CA LYS A 261 30.38 -19.07 -5.79
C LYS A 261 29.56 -18.24 -4.81
N ASN A 262 29.79 -18.43 -3.51
CA ASN A 262 29.08 -17.76 -2.42
C ASN A 262 29.00 -16.23 -2.60
N GLY A 263 29.98 -15.62 -3.28
CA GLY A 263 29.99 -14.19 -3.59
C GLY A 263 28.85 -13.73 -4.51
N GLU A 264 28.53 -14.46 -5.58
CA GLU A 264 27.50 -14.04 -6.55
C GLU A 264 26.09 -14.18 -5.96
N LEU A 265 25.82 -15.28 -5.27
CA LEU A 265 24.55 -15.46 -4.56
C LEU A 265 24.34 -14.36 -3.50
N LYS A 266 25.40 -14.01 -2.76
CA LYS A 266 25.39 -12.91 -1.78
C LYS A 266 25.12 -11.55 -2.45
N ASN A 267 25.76 -11.27 -3.59
CA ASN A 267 25.56 -10.03 -4.33
C ASN A 267 24.13 -9.93 -4.87
N THR A 268 23.60 -11.02 -5.45
CA THR A 268 22.23 -11.08 -5.94
C THR A 268 21.21 -10.93 -4.81
N PHE A 269 21.48 -11.53 -3.64
CA PHE A 269 20.67 -11.32 -2.45
C PHE A 269 20.69 -9.84 -2.00
N HIS A 270 21.84 -9.17 -2.03
CA HIS A 270 21.91 -7.74 -1.72
C HIS A 270 21.11 -6.89 -2.72
N THR A 271 21.19 -7.21 -4.02
CA THR A 271 20.36 -6.56 -5.05
C THR A 271 18.88 -6.76 -4.78
N LEU A 272 18.47 -7.98 -4.42
CA LEU A 272 17.09 -8.28 -4.06
C LEU A 272 16.63 -7.46 -2.84
N MET A 273 17.45 -7.38 -1.79
CA MET A 273 17.11 -6.59 -0.60
C MET A 273 16.93 -5.10 -0.93
N LYS A 274 17.76 -4.53 -1.81
CA LYS A 274 17.54 -3.18 -2.32
C LYS A 274 16.25 -3.04 -3.11
N ALA A 275 15.91 -4.01 -3.95
CA ALA A 275 14.64 -4.00 -4.67
C ALA A 275 13.45 -4.01 -3.70
N ARG A 276 13.51 -4.86 -2.66
CA ARG A 276 12.51 -4.92 -1.59
C ARG A 276 12.39 -3.62 -0.80
N GLU A 277 13.46 -2.84 -0.66
CA GLU A 277 13.41 -1.52 0.00
C GLU A 277 12.66 -0.47 -0.86
N TYR A 278 12.93 -0.45 -2.17
CA TYR A 278 12.42 0.62 -3.04
C TYR A 278 11.10 0.31 -3.75
N ASN A 279 10.83 -0.95 -4.11
CA ASN A 279 9.58 -1.32 -4.78
C ASN A 279 8.32 -0.96 -3.95
N PRO A 280 8.31 -1.10 -2.60
CA PRO A 280 7.22 -0.63 -1.76
C PRO A 280 6.90 0.85 -1.89
N VAL A 281 7.90 1.71 -2.11
CA VAL A 281 7.68 3.15 -2.34
C VAL A 281 6.79 3.38 -3.57
N MET A 282 6.94 2.53 -4.60
CA MET A 282 6.14 2.61 -5.81
C MET A 282 4.69 2.15 -5.60
N LEU A 283 4.39 1.48 -4.48
CA LEU A 283 3.04 1.08 -4.06
C LEU A 283 2.35 2.15 -3.21
N HIS A 284 3.00 3.28 -2.95
CA HIS A 284 2.39 4.45 -2.34
C HIS A 284 1.11 4.85 -3.09
N HIS A 285 0.09 5.32 -2.37
CA HIS A 285 -1.22 5.65 -2.93
C HIS A 285 -1.22 6.86 -3.88
N ASP A 286 -0.13 7.63 -3.97
CA ASP A 286 0.11 8.57 -5.08
C ASP A 286 1.08 8.08 -6.15
N ALA A 287 1.83 7.00 -5.90
CA ALA A 287 2.77 6.46 -6.85
C ALA A 287 2.06 5.61 -7.90
N ILE A 288 1.67 4.37 -7.55
CA ILE A 288 1.05 3.42 -8.49
C ILE A 288 -0.26 3.93 -9.07
N THR A 289 -1.02 4.74 -8.33
CA THR A 289 -2.26 5.38 -8.80
C THR A 289 -2.00 6.42 -9.89
N GLY A 290 -0.79 6.99 -9.93
CA GLY A 290 -0.38 7.97 -10.93
C GLY A 290 -0.86 9.40 -10.65
N THR A 291 -1.28 9.70 -9.42
CA THR A 291 -1.76 11.03 -8.98
C THR A 291 -0.64 12.00 -8.58
N HIS A 292 0.61 11.54 -8.54
CA HIS A 292 1.77 12.38 -8.29
C HIS A 292 2.09 13.39 -9.42
N GLY A 293 2.75 14.50 -9.05
CA GLY A 293 3.20 15.54 -9.97
C GLY A 293 4.29 15.08 -10.94
N GLN A 294 4.50 15.82 -12.04
CA GLN A 294 5.37 15.38 -13.14
C GLN A 294 6.85 15.22 -12.74
N ALA A 295 7.38 16.07 -11.85
CA ALA A 295 8.74 15.93 -11.34
C ALA A 295 8.93 14.63 -10.54
N VAL A 296 7.95 14.30 -9.68
CA VAL A 296 7.94 13.05 -8.91
C VAL A 296 7.84 11.83 -9.84
N ASN A 297 7.08 11.93 -10.93
CA ASN A 297 6.99 10.86 -11.94
C ASN A 297 8.34 10.57 -12.59
N ILE A 298 9.12 11.62 -12.89
CA ILE A 298 10.47 11.46 -13.45
C ILE A 298 11.38 10.74 -12.45
N ASP A 299 11.29 11.11 -11.16
CA ASP A 299 12.08 10.49 -10.12
C ASP A 299 11.71 9.03 -9.88
N TYR A 300 10.42 8.70 -9.77
CA TYR A 300 9.96 7.32 -9.64
C TYR A 300 10.38 6.44 -10.82
N LYS A 301 10.31 6.96 -12.05
CA LYS A 301 10.80 6.22 -13.23
C LYS A 301 12.30 5.97 -13.17
N ARG A 302 13.09 6.96 -12.76
CA ARG A 302 14.55 6.82 -12.56
C ARG A 302 14.85 5.74 -11.53
N ILE A 303 14.15 5.75 -10.39
CA ILE A 303 14.30 4.75 -9.33
C ILE A 303 13.98 3.34 -9.86
N LEU A 304 12.80 3.16 -10.48
CA LEU A 304 12.37 1.88 -11.06
C LEU A 304 13.36 1.35 -12.11
N GLN A 305 13.83 2.19 -13.03
CA GLN A 305 14.80 1.80 -14.05
C GLN A 305 16.11 1.31 -13.43
N ASN A 306 16.62 2.02 -12.42
CA ASN A 306 17.86 1.61 -11.74
C ASN A 306 17.70 0.26 -11.04
N ILE A 307 16.59 0.05 -10.33
CA ILE A 307 16.33 -1.21 -9.61
C ILE A 307 16.13 -2.35 -10.60
N HIS A 308 15.34 -2.14 -11.64
CA HIS A 308 15.10 -3.14 -12.69
C HIS A 308 16.42 -3.55 -13.38
N ASN A 309 17.25 -2.61 -13.82
CA ASN A 309 18.53 -2.91 -14.47
C ASN A 309 19.48 -3.69 -13.54
N ASN A 310 19.50 -3.36 -12.24
CA ASN A 310 20.30 -4.07 -11.27
C ASN A 310 19.79 -5.51 -11.07
N MET A 311 18.47 -5.70 -10.98
CA MET A 311 17.87 -7.03 -10.86
C MET A 311 18.09 -7.88 -12.11
N ASP A 312 18.00 -7.29 -13.30
CA ASP A 312 18.24 -7.98 -14.57
C ASP A 312 19.71 -8.42 -14.71
N THR A 313 20.64 -7.54 -14.34
CA THR A 313 22.08 -7.88 -14.27
C THR A 313 22.33 -9.01 -13.27
N ALA A 314 21.71 -8.96 -12.09
CA ALA A 314 21.84 -9.99 -11.08
C ALA A 314 21.26 -11.33 -11.54
N THR A 315 20.11 -11.31 -12.20
CA THR A 315 19.45 -12.49 -12.81
C THR A 315 20.37 -13.14 -13.84
N THR A 316 20.93 -12.36 -14.75
CA THR A 316 21.83 -12.83 -15.81
C THR A 316 23.09 -13.49 -15.24
N LYS A 317 23.75 -12.84 -14.28
CA LYS A 317 24.93 -13.40 -13.60
C LYS A 317 24.61 -14.70 -12.86
N LEU A 318 23.45 -14.74 -12.24
CA LEU A 318 23.02 -15.89 -11.46
C LEU A 318 22.73 -17.10 -12.35
N LEU A 319 22.08 -16.91 -13.51
CA LEU A 319 21.87 -17.96 -14.52
C LEU A 319 23.19 -18.52 -15.06
N HIS A 320 24.13 -17.65 -15.43
CA HIS A 320 25.44 -18.07 -15.95
C HIS A 320 26.22 -18.95 -14.97
N ASN A 321 26.03 -18.80 -13.65
CA ASN A 321 26.73 -19.62 -12.64
C ASN A 321 26.11 -21.00 -12.42
N VAL A 322 24.83 -21.18 -12.73
CA VAL A 322 24.16 -22.49 -12.60
C VAL A 322 24.52 -23.41 -13.76
N GLN A 323 24.86 -22.83 -14.91
CA GLN A 323 25.30 -23.59 -16.07
C GLN A 323 26.81 -23.87 -15.99
N THR A 324 27.18 -25.15 -15.99
CA THR A 324 28.50 -25.57 -16.49
C THR A 324 28.50 -25.35 -17.99
N LEU A 325 28.82 -24.14 -18.43
CA LEU A 325 28.94 -23.82 -19.84
C LEU A 325 30.13 -24.60 -20.41
N GLU A 326 29.84 -25.64 -21.20
CA GLU A 326 30.82 -26.13 -22.17
C GLU A 326 31.17 -24.97 -23.10
N ASN A 327 32.45 -24.83 -23.47
CA ASN A 327 32.91 -23.78 -24.37
C ASN A 327 32.31 -23.98 -25.78
N LEU A 328 31.10 -23.50 -25.96
CA LEU A 328 30.44 -23.41 -27.25
C LEU A 328 31.15 -22.31 -28.07
N GLY A 329 31.60 -22.65 -29.27
CA GLY A 329 32.41 -21.77 -30.10
C GLY A 329 31.72 -20.44 -30.47
N LYS A 330 32.48 -19.48 -31.00
CA LYS A 330 32.08 -18.08 -31.31
C LYS A 330 30.89 -17.86 -32.28
N LYS A 331 30.11 -18.89 -32.64
CA LYS A 331 29.01 -18.82 -33.63
C LYS A 331 27.65 -19.29 -33.11
N GLN A 332 27.47 -19.42 -31.79
CA GLN A 332 26.22 -19.91 -31.21
C GLN A 332 25.60 -18.87 -30.29
N LEU A 333 24.27 -18.79 -30.31
CA LEU A 333 23.46 -17.99 -29.38
C LEU A 333 22.80 -18.98 -28.43
N GLU A 334 23.07 -18.84 -27.14
CA GLU A 334 22.42 -19.63 -26.11
C GLU A 334 21.23 -18.86 -25.53
N ILE A 335 20.10 -19.56 -25.39
CA ILE A 335 18.88 -19.01 -24.82
C ILE A 335 18.52 -19.87 -23.62
N VAL A 336 18.50 -19.24 -22.45
CA VAL A 336 18.17 -19.90 -21.18
C VAL A 336 16.78 -19.46 -20.76
N MET A 337 15.91 -20.42 -20.52
CA MET A 337 14.55 -20.19 -20.06
C MET A 337 14.42 -20.62 -18.60
N TYR A 338 14.00 -19.71 -17.74
CA TYR A 338 13.71 -20.00 -16.34
C TYR A 338 12.20 -19.94 -16.10
N ASN A 339 11.62 -21.03 -15.61
CA ASN A 339 10.23 -21.07 -15.18
C ASN A 339 10.15 -20.84 -13.67
N PRO A 340 9.72 -19.65 -13.19
CA PRO A 340 9.60 -19.36 -11.76
C PRO A 340 8.35 -20.01 -11.11
N SER A 341 7.51 -20.68 -11.88
CA SER A 341 6.31 -21.34 -11.38
C SER A 341 6.59 -22.77 -10.88
N PHE A 342 5.72 -23.28 -10.03
CA PHE A 342 5.82 -24.64 -9.49
C PHE A 342 5.28 -25.72 -10.44
N TYR A 343 4.73 -25.35 -11.59
CA TYR A 343 4.13 -26.26 -12.56
C TYR A 343 4.85 -26.19 -13.90
N THR A 344 4.83 -27.31 -14.64
CA THR A 344 5.35 -27.34 -16.02
C THR A 344 4.58 -26.35 -16.87
N ARG A 345 5.30 -25.54 -17.65
CA ARG A 345 4.73 -24.47 -18.45
C ARG A 345 5.26 -24.56 -19.88
N ASN A 346 4.36 -24.65 -20.84
CA ASN A 346 4.66 -24.59 -22.26
C ASN A 346 4.25 -23.22 -22.77
N GLU A 347 5.17 -22.47 -23.37
CA GLU A 347 4.94 -21.12 -23.88
C GLU A 347 5.64 -20.92 -25.21
N ILE A 348 5.03 -20.09 -26.07
CA ILE A 348 5.66 -19.65 -27.31
C ILE A 348 6.55 -18.46 -26.99
N ILE A 349 7.84 -18.57 -27.30
CA ILE A 349 8.81 -17.49 -27.11
C ILE A 349 9.25 -16.98 -28.47
N ASN A 350 9.00 -15.69 -28.70
CA ASN A 350 9.40 -15.01 -29.93
C ASN A 350 10.75 -14.32 -29.72
N ILE A 351 11.72 -14.66 -30.57
CA ILE A 351 13.09 -14.12 -30.50
C ILE A 351 13.41 -13.48 -31.84
N THR A 352 13.82 -12.21 -31.80
CA THR A 352 14.29 -11.49 -32.98
C THR A 352 15.79 -11.73 -33.15
N LEU A 353 16.17 -12.38 -34.26
CA LEU A 353 17.56 -12.67 -34.60
C LEU A 353 18.11 -11.64 -35.59
N PRO A 354 19.44 -11.37 -35.57
CA PRO A 354 20.06 -10.37 -36.44
C PRO A 354 20.11 -10.78 -37.93
N SER A 355 19.83 -12.05 -38.27
CA SER A 355 19.76 -12.54 -39.64
C SER A 355 18.83 -13.74 -39.75
N GLU A 356 18.53 -14.18 -40.97
CA GLU A 356 17.68 -15.36 -41.25
C GLU A 356 18.49 -16.67 -41.29
N HIS A 357 19.81 -16.61 -41.13
CA HIS A 357 20.72 -17.76 -41.28
C HIS A 357 21.05 -18.45 -39.95
N TRP A 358 20.12 -18.45 -39.01
CA TRP A 358 20.26 -19.18 -37.76
C TRP A 358 19.50 -20.50 -37.85
N SER A 359 20.13 -21.58 -37.40
CA SER A 359 19.48 -22.88 -37.22
C SER A 359 19.55 -23.25 -35.74
N PHE A 360 18.45 -23.71 -35.18
CA PHE A 360 18.43 -24.24 -33.82
C PHE A 360 19.16 -25.60 -33.79
N ILE A 361 20.10 -25.77 -32.87
CA ILE A 361 21.01 -26.94 -32.86
C ILE A 361 20.47 -28.05 -31.95
N GLU A 362 20.03 -27.70 -30.74
CA GLU A 362 19.63 -28.69 -29.74
C GLU A 362 18.74 -28.05 -28.68
N ALA A 363 17.64 -28.72 -28.32
CA ALA A 363 16.89 -28.39 -27.13
C ALA A 363 17.33 -29.34 -26.01
N LEU A 364 18.01 -28.80 -25.00
CA LEU A 364 18.50 -29.61 -23.87
C LEU A 364 17.37 -30.09 -22.93
N HIS A 365 16.11 -29.75 -23.22
CA HIS A 365 14.93 -30.22 -22.49
C HIS A 365 14.09 -31.15 -23.38
N PRO A 366 13.73 -32.37 -22.92
CA PRO A 366 13.09 -33.40 -23.75
C PRO A 366 11.70 -33.02 -24.28
N ASP A 367 11.02 -32.06 -23.65
CA ASP A 367 9.67 -31.60 -24.04
C ASP A 367 9.66 -30.30 -24.87
N ALA A 368 10.83 -29.78 -25.25
CA ALA A 368 10.90 -28.55 -26.04
C ALA A 368 10.66 -28.85 -27.53
N GLU A 369 9.45 -28.54 -28.01
CA GLU A 369 9.13 -28.58 -29.45
C GLU A 369 9.56 -27.29 -30.15
N ILE A 370 10.25 -27.44 -31.28
CA ILE A 370 10.75 -26.32 -32.08
C ILE A 370 9.77 -26.07 -33.24
N MET A 371 9.19 -24.88 -33.27
CA MET A 371 8.38 -24.41 -34.40
C MET A 371 9.16 -23.33 -35.16
N ASP A 372 9.68 -23.66 -36.35
CA ASP A 372 10.35 -22.70 -37.21
C ASP A 372 9.36 -21.61 -37.69
N SER A 373 9.63 -20.35 -37.34
CA SER A 373 8.76 -19.20 -37.66
C SER A 373 8.58 -18.95 -39.16
N TYR A 374 9.47 -19.49 -40.00
CA TYR A 374 9.32 -19.46 -41.45
C TYR A 374 8.13 -20.29 -41.98
N LYS A 375 7.53 -21.18 -41.15
CA LYS A 375 6.31 -21.93 -41.50
C LYS A 375 5.00 -21.27 -41.01
N LEU A 376 5.02 -20.53 -39.90
CA LEU A 376 3.80 -19.94 -39.32
C LEU A 376 3.17 -18.84 -40.20
N ASN A 377 3.97 -18.04 -40.89
CA ASN A 377 3.46 -17.01 -41.80
C ASN A 377 2.75 -17.57 -43.05
N LYS A 378 2.96 -18.85 -43.40
CA LYS A 378 2.22 -19.48 -44.51
C LYS A 378 0.90 -20.09 -44.07
N GLU A 379 0.80 -20.63 -42.86
CA GLU A 379 -0.42 -21.29 -42.40
C GLU A 379 -1.47 -20.31 -41.84
N PHE A 380 -1.05 -19.21 -41.20
CA PHE A 380 -2.00 -18.23 -40.65
C PHE A 380 -2.65 -17.31 -41.69
N PHE A 381 -2.00 -17.08 -42.84
CA PHE A 381 -2.53 -16.23 -43.92
C PHE A 381 -3.10 -17.02 -45.11
N SER A 382 -3.15 -18.35 -45.05
CA SER A 382 -3.74 -19.18 -46.11
C SER A 382 -5.15 -19.70 -45.79
N GLN A 383 -5.75 -19.33 -44.66
CA GLN A 383 -7.11 -19.77 -44.29
C GLN A 383 -8.23 -18.75 -44.53
N ASP A 384 -7.95 -17.63 -45.20
CA ASP A 384 -9.01 -16.79 -45.80
C ASP A 384 -8.68 -16.47 -47.26
N LYS A 385 -9.22 -17.30 -48.16
CA LYS A 385 -9.47 -16.96 -49.56
C LYS A 385 -10.79 -17.56 -50.02
#